data_AF-A0A225VYK5-F1
#
_entry.id   AF-A0A225VYK5-F1
#
_cell.length_a   1.000
_cell.length_b   1.000
_cell.length_c   1.000
_cell.angle_alpha   90.00
_cell.angle_beta   90.00
_cell.angle_gamma   90.00
#
_symmetry.space_group_name_H-M   'P 1'
#
loop_
_entity.id
_entity.type
_entity.pdbx_description
1 polymer ?
#
loop_
_entity_poly.entity_id
_entity_poly.type
_entity_poly.pdbx_seq_one_letter_code
_entity_poly.pdbx_strand_id
1 'polypeptide(L)'
;MSIVEDPGLIEVVRFANNTITQLSMPSRQNTVADGSHAKYCQYRLSLRLRRADVDECYFSLSSDIWTSLKRESFIGQTLHQPLIIIRGRFK
;
A
#
# COMPACT_ATOMS: atom_id res chain seq x y z
N MET A 1 -1.33 -5.35 -19.25
CA MET A 1 -0.46 -4.56 -18.36
C MET A 1 0.85 -5.29 -18.23
N SER A 2 1.96 -4.70 -18.68
CA SER A 2 3.27 -5.35 -18.71
C SER A 2 4.08 -4.98 -17.46
N ILE A 3 4.86 -5.92 -16.92
CA ILE A 3 5.70 -5.67 -15.73
C ILE A 3 6.74 -4.56 -15.99
N VAL A 4 7.17 -4.37 -17.23
CA VAL A 4 8.17 -3.36 -17.62
C VAL A 4 7.63 -1.93 -17.56
N GLU A 5 6.31 -1.76 -17.53
CA GLU A 5 5.64 -0.46 -17.43
C GLU A 5 5.23 -0.14 -16.00
N ASP A 6 5.51 -1.03 -15.04
CA ASP A 6 5.16 -0.83 -13.63
C ASP A 6 5.91 0.38 -13.05
N PRO A 7 5.22 1.40 -12.50
CA PRO A 7 5.86 2.57 -11.94
C PRO A 7 6.84 2.25 -10.81
N GLY A 8 6.54 1.22 -10.01
CA GLY A 8 7.41 0.76 -8.93
C GLY A 8 8.71 0.17 -9.47
N LEU A 9 8.63 -0.66 -10.52
CA LEU A 9 9.81 -1.18 -11.19
C LEU A 9 10.65 -0.06 -11.82
N ILE A 10 10.01 0.90 -12.50
CA ILE A 10 10.69 2.05 -13.11
C ILE A 10 11.45 2.85 -12.05
N GLU A 11 10.84 3.07 -10.87
CA GLU A 11 11.48 3.79 -9.77
C GLU A 11 12.69 3.02 -9.20
N VAL A 12 12.58 1.70 -9.03
CA VAL A 12 13.69 0.86 -8.57
C VAL A 12 14.86 0.89 -9.56
N VAL A 13 14.59 0.78 -10.87
CA VAL A 13 15.63 0.84 -11.91
C VAL A 13 16.27 2.23 -11.95
N ARG A 14 15.49 3.30 -11.83
CA ARG A 14 16.01 4.67 -11.75
C ARG A 14 16.91 4.85 -10.53
N PHE A 15 16.50 4.35 -9.37
CA PHE A 15 17.31 4.37 -8.15
C PHE A 15 18.64 3.63 -8.37
N ALA A 16 18.59 2.42 -8.94
CA ALA A 16 19.79 1.64 -9.18
C ALA A 16 20.77 2.35 -10.12
N ASN A 17 20.27 2.98 -11.19
CA ASN A 17 21.10 3.70 -12.15
C ASN A 17 21.70 5.00 -11.59
N ASN A 18 21.04 5.64 -10.64
CA ASN A 18 21.49 6.91 -10.04
C ASN A 18 22.44 6.70 -8.85
N THR A 19 22.63 5.47 -8.39
CA THR A 19 23.48 5.17 -7.23
C THR A 19 24.91 4.92 -7.68
N ILE A 20 25.87 5.65 -7.09
CA ILE A 20 27.31 5.55 -7.41
C ILE A 20 27.94 4.29 -6.80
N THR A 21 27.29 3.70 -5.79
CA THR A 21 27.77 2.53 -5.06
C THR A 21 27.17 1.23 -5.57
N GLN A 22 27.92 0.13 -5.42
CA GLN A 22 27.43 -1.21 -5.75
C GLN A 22 26.27 -1.58 -4.82
N LEU A 23 25.07 -1.69 -5.39
CA LEU A 23 23.88 -2.13 -4.67
C LEU A 23 23.84 -3.67 -4.63
N SER A 24 23.44 -4.22 -3.50
CA SER A 24 23.05 -5.63 -3.39
C SER A 24 21.53 -5.74 -3.35
N MET A 25 21.01 -6.81 -3.96
CA MET A 25 19.60 -7.12 -3.81
C MET A 25 19.33 -7.50 -2.35
N PRO A 26 18.34 -6.87 -1.69
CA PRO A 26 17.97 -7.25 -0.34
C PRO A 26 17.42 -8.67 -0.34
N SER A 27 17.69 -9.40 0.74
CA SER A 27 17.11 -10.74 0.90
C SER A 27 15.58 -10.66 0.93
N ARG A 28 14.90 -11.73 0.47
CA ARG A 28 13.43 -11.79 0.54
C ARG A 28 12.91 -11.59 1.97
N GLN A 29 13.64 -12.11 2.95
CA GLN A 29 13.27 -12.03 4.36
C GLN A 29 13.33 -10.58 4.87
N ASN A 30 14.39 -9.84 4.57
CA ASN A 30 14.52 -8.43 4.96
C ASN A 30 13.47 -7.55 4.26
N THR A 31 13.08 -7.90 3.03
CA THR A 31 12.10 -7.14 2.25
C THR A 31 10.66 -7.37 2.74
N VAL A 32 10.27 -8.62 2.96
CA VAL A 32 8.90 -8.99 3.31
C VAL A 32 8.66 -8.90 4.82
N ALA A 33 9.55 -9.43 5.65
CA ALA A 33 9.33 -9.51 7.10
C ALA A 33 9.61 -8.18 7.80
N ASP A 34 10.72 -7.50 7.48
CA ASP A 34 11.16 -6.35 8.27
C ASP A 34 10.80 -5.01 7.61
N GLY A 35 11.12 -4.87 6.31
CA GLY A 35 10.90 -3.62 5.59
C GLY A 35 9.43 -3.32 5.32
N SER A 36 8.68 -4.29 4.80
CA SER A 36 7.27 -4.09 4.45
C SER A 36 6.38 -4.02 5.69
N HIS A 37 6.57 -4.92 6.66
CA HIS A 37 5.73 -4.98 7.87
C HIS A 37 5.83 -3.71 8.71
N ALA A 38 7.04 -3.19 8.93
CA ALA A 38 7.23 -1.95 9.69
C ALA A 38 6.54 -0.76 9.02
N LYS A 39 6.67 -0.62 7.70
CA LYS A 39 5.98 0.43 6.92
C LYS A 39 4.47 0.27 6.98
N TYR A 40 3.95 -0.95 6.89
CA TYR A 40 2.51 -1.21 7.03
C TYR A 40 2.00 -0.83 8.43
N CYS A 41 2.74 -1.15 9.48
CA CYS A 41 2.40 -0.77 10.85
C CYS A 41 2.36 0.75 11.04
N GLN A 42 3.36 1.46 10.52
CA GLN A 42 3.39 2.93 10.52
C GLN A 42 2.20 3.52 9.75
N TYR A 43 1.88 2.97 8.58
CA TYR A 43 0.74 3.43 7.79
C TYR A 43 -0.59 3.19 8.50
N ARG A 44 -0.78 2.00 9.11
CA ARG A 44 -1.96 1.67 9.93
C ARG A 44 -2.13 2.62 11.11
N LEU A 45 -1.04 3.00 11.78
CA LEU A 45 -1.08 3.99 12.86
C LEU A 45 -1.49 5.37 12.33
N SER A 46 -0.91 5.82 11.21
CA SER A 46 -1.27 7.10 10.58
C SER A 46 -2.74 7.15 10.12
N LEU A 47 -3.30 6.01 9.71
CA LEU A 47 -4.71 5.90 9.33
C LEU A 47 -5.63 5.90 10.55
N ARG A 48 -5.23 5.27 11.67
CA ARG A 48 -6.00 5.30 12.92
C ARG A 48 -6.11 6.72 13.49
N LEU A 49 -5.01 7.46 13.49
CA LEU A 49 -5.01 8.86 13.94
C LEU A 49 -5.96 9.72 13.10
N ARG A 50 -5.92 9.58 11.76
CA ARG A 50 -6.86 10.27 10.86
C ARG A 50 -8.32 9.89 11.05
N ARG A 51 -8.63 8.71 11.60
CA ARG A 51 -10.01 8.29 11.91
C ARG A 51 -10.51 8.80 13.25
N ALA A 52 -9.62 9.02 14.21
CA ALA A 52 -9.99 9.54 15.53
C ALA A 52 -10.37 11.03 15.50
N ASP A 53 -9.93 11.75 14.46
CA ASP A 53 -10.13 13.20 14.29
C ASP A 53 -11.38 13.56 13.47
N VAL A 54 -12.14 12.56 12.98
CA VAL A 54 -13.33 12.77 12.13
C VAL A 54 -14.54 12.12 12.81
N ASP A 55 -15.25 12.91 13.61
CA ASP A 55 -16.39 12.47 14.45
C ASP A 55 -17.53 11.79 13.66
N GLU A 56 -17.66 12.03 12.35
CA GLU A 56 -18.63 11.33 11.50
C GLU A 56 -18.02 10.97 10.14
N CYS A 57 -17.42 9.79 10.03
CA CYS A 57 -16.89 9.30 8.78
C CYS A 57 -17.58 7.98 8.39
N TYR A 58 -18.49 8.05 7.42
CA TYR A 58 -19.15 6.88 6.84
C TYR A 58 -18.20 6.16 5.89
N PHE A 59 -17.55 5.10 6.37
CA PHE A 59 -16.76 4.21 5.53
C PHE A 59 -17.64 3.14 4.90
N SER A 60 -17.41 2.82 3.62
CA SER A 60 -18.00 1.63 3.01
C SER A 60 -16.96 0.51 2.93
N LEU A 61 -17.41 -0.73 3.11
CA LEU A 61 -16.57 -1.92 3.00
C LEU A 61 -17.09 -2.74 1.82
N SER A 62 -16.20 -3.10 0.90
CA SER A 62 -16.50 -4.10 -0.12
C SER A 62 -15.73 -5.39 0.19
N SER A 63 -16.37 -6.51 -0.12
CA SER A 63 -15.78 -7.84 0.00
C SER A 63 -15.80 -8.53 -1.36
N ASP A 64 -14.64 -8.97 -1.80
CA ASP A 64 -14.49 -9.77 -3.02
C ASP A 64 -14.22 -11.21 -2.60
N ILE A 65 -15.08 -12.15 -3.01
CA ILE A 65 -14.96 -13.57 -2.68
C ILE A 65 -14.79 -14.36 -3.96
N TRP A 66 -13.72 -15.15 -4.06
CA TRP A 66 -13.48 -15.98 -5.22
C TRP A 66 -12.80 -17.29 -4.83
N THR A 67 -12.99 -18.31 -5.67
CA THR A 67 -12.32 -19.60 -5.55
C THR A 67 -11.32 -19.74 -6.68
N SER A 68 -10.09 -20.13 -6.36
CA SER A 68 -9.07 -20.39 -7.38
C SER A 68 -9.35 -21.72 -8.09
N LEU A 69 -8.74 -21.89 -9.26
CA LEU A 69 -8.73 -23.17 -9.98
C LEU A 69 -8.12 -24.32 -9.15
N LYS A 70 -7.34 -24.00 -8.11
CA LYS A 70 -6.75 -24.95 -7.17
C LYS A 70 -7.69 -25.28 -5.99
N ARG A 71 -8.95 -24.84 -6.03
CA ARG A 71 -9.97 -25.01 -4.97
C ARG A 71 -9.65 -24.30 -3.66
N GLU A 72 -8.77 -23.32 -3.69
CA GLU A 72 -8.53 -22.43 -2.55
C GLU A 72 -9.54 -21.29 -2.58
N SER A 73 -10.15 -20.98 -1.44
CA SER A 73 -11.10 -19.86 -1.33
C SER A 73 -10.39 -18.63 -0.78
N PHE A 74 -10.66 -17.47 -1.37
CA PHE A 74 -10.09 -16.19 -0.98
C PHE A 74 -11.21 -15.21 -0.66
N ILE A 75 -10.96 -14.37 0.34
CA ILE A 75 -11.77 -13.20 0.65
C ILE A 75 -10.85 -11.97 0.71
N GLY A 76 -11.08 -11.03 -0.19
CA GLY A 76 -10.49 -9.70 -0.17
C GLY A 76 -11.46 -8.74 0.54
N GLN A 77 -10.94 -7.91 1.45
CA GLN A 77 -11.72 -6.84 2.08
C GLN A 77 -11.08 -5.50 1.74
N THR A 78 -11.86 -4.59 1.16
CA THR A 78 -11.42 -3.25 0.80
C THR A 78 -12.26 -2.23 1.53
N LEU A 79 -11.60 -1.41 2.36
CA LEU A 79 -12.25 -0.28 3.01
C LEU A 79 -12.14 0.95 2.12
N HIS A 80 -13.30 1.49 1.73
CA HIS A 80 -13.41 2.73 0.97
C HIS A 80 -13.61 3.87 1.95
N GLN A 81 -12.69 4.84 1.88
CA GLN A 81 -12.87 6.10 2.60
C GLN A 81 -13.66 7.06 1.70
N PRO A 82 -14.72 7.71 2.22
CA PRO A 82 -15.36 8.79 1.48
C PRO A 82 -14.29 9.85 1.23
N LEU A 83 -14.31 10.44 0.04
CA LEU A 83 -13.41 11.53 -0.31
C LEU A 83 -13.76 12.71 0.61
N ILE A 84 -13.05 12.85 1.74
CA ILE A 84 -13.16 14.03 2.59
C ILE A 84 -12.55 15.16 1.75
N ILE A 85 -13.40 15.89 1.04
CA ILE A 85 -13.02 17.20 0.52
C ILE A 85 -12.74 18.03 1.77
N ILE A 86 -11.47 18.24 2.07
CA ILE A 86 -11.06 19.27 3.01
C ILE A 86 -11.47 20.59 2.34
N ARG A 87 -12.73 21.01 2.55
CA ARG A 87 -13.18 22.38 2.29
C ARG A 87 -12.48 23.26 3.31
N GLY A 88 -11.25 23.66 3.02
CA GLY A 88 -10.52 24.53 3.94
C GLY A 88 -9.08 24.81 3.54
N ARG A 89 -8.91 25.85 2.73
CA ARG A 89 -7.69 26.65 2.50
C ARG A 89 -6.55 26.00 1.71
N PHE A 90 -6.56 26.29 0.41
CA PHE A 90 -5.35 26.85 -0.19
C PHE A 90 -5.02 28.17 0.51
N LYS A 91 -3.82 28.25 1.10
CA LYS A 91 -3.05 29.48 1.24
C LYS A 91 -1.65 29.19 0.73
#